data_AF-A0A4Q9NXQ4-F1
#
_entry.id   AF-A0A4Q9NXQ4-F1
#
_cell.length_a   1.000
_cell.length_b   1.000
_cell.length_c   1.000
_cell.angle_alpha   90.00
_cell.angle_beta   90.00
_cell.angle_gamma   90.00
#
_symmetry.space_group_name_H-M   'P 1'
#
loop_
_entity.id
_entity.type
_entity.pdbx_description
1 polymer ?
#
loop_
_entity_poly.entity_id
_entity_poly.type
_entity_poly.pdbx_seq_one_letter_code
_entity_poly.pdbx_strand_id
1 'polypeptide(L)'
;MLSTRTALATLRPALRPARCGPRHLPPRRTFIASTIQSLSGGFLDLAIALPYPPGWPPYSCTIILVTVVTRLAFTVPFSVWAKNRQWRAETIVIPQLKSEMSAIHKQVQRDMKRDGFRGDKDAVIAEINKRTRPIATTRRKELLAQHNASPMPTIIVPVVTQLPLFIGTSMVLSHASTAPTVLDSESFFTLTSLAHADPTATLPILLGVITLANVESSRWFVGAEVLQREAQVAKWTAERRARGEQILEPRKIHQSALRVLSVGRILIAAMVPGSVQLYWVTSATFGLIQSWILDYWDMRRRKDVGPPPTTGPKQA
;
A
#
# COMPACT_ATOMS: atom_id res chain seq x y z
N MET A 1 -95.43 -19.74 -27.64
CA MET A 1 -94.82 -21.07 -27.91
C MET A 1 -93.92 -20.91 -29.13
N LEU A 2 -92.60 -20.80 -28.90
CA LEU A 2 -91.59 -21.81 -29.27
C LEU A 2 -91.59 -22.15 -30.77
N SER A 3 -90.55 -21.75 -31.51
CA SER A 3 -89.49 -22.69 -31.93
C SER A 3 -88.43 -22.03 -32.84
N THR A 4 -87.18 -22.11 -32.39
CA THR A 4 -85.94 -22.39 -33.14
C THR A 4 -85.67 -21.74 -34.50
N ARG A 5 -84.51 -21.07 -34.60
CA ARG A 5 -83.41 -21.56 -35.46
C ARG A 5 -82.06 -20.96 -35.08
N THR A 6 -81.11 -21.87 -34.94
CA THR A 6 -79.70 -21.76 -34.62
C THR A 6 -78.92 -21.13 -35.78
N ALA A 7 -77.97 -20.23 -35.49
CA ALA A 7 -76.88 -19.89 -36.41
C ALA A 7 -75.59 -19.68 -35.62
N LEU A 8 -74.67 -20.63 -35.78
CA LEU A 8 -73.27 -20.56 -35.40
C LEU A 8 -72.50 -19.70 -36.42
N ALA A 9 -71.75 -18.70 -35.95
CA ALA A 9 -70.63 -18.14 -36.71
C ALA A 9 -69.58 -17.53 -35.75
N THR A 10 -68.68 -18.41 -35.30
CA THR A 10 -67.23 -18.18 -35.14
C THR A 10 -66.75 -16.78 -34.71
N LEU A 11 -66.49 -16.63 -33.40
CA LEU A 11 -65.67 -15.57 -32.83
C LEU A 11 -64.18 -15.82 -33.18
N ARG A 12 -63.62 -14.98 -34.07
CA ARG A 12 -62.16 -14.81 -34.20
C ARG A 12 -61.67 -13.83 -33.14
N PRO A 13 -60.72 -14.18 -32.26
CA PRO A 13 -60.09 -13.20 -31.38
C PRO A 13 -59.03 -12.41 -32.16
N ALA A 14 -59.04 -11.09 -31.98
CA ALA A 14 -58.03 -10.19 -32.48
C ALA A 14 -56.68 -10.48 -31.81
N LEU A 15 -55.73 -11.02 -32.58
CA LEU A 15 -54.33 -11.17 -32.15
C LEU A 15 -53.55 -9.92 -32.54
N ARG A 16 -53.25 -9.06 -31.55
CA ARG A 16 -51.99 -8.30 -31.39
C ARG A 16 -52.01 -7.66 -29.99
N PRO A 17 -50.90 -7.75 -29.23
CA PRO A 17 -49.66 -7.11 -29.64
C PRO A 17 -48.44 -8.05 -29.63
N ALA A 18 -47.60 -7.92 -30.65
CA ALA A 18 -46.23 -8.43 -30.57
C ALA A 18 -45.48 -7.59 -29.52
N ARG A 19 -45.29 -8.15 -28.32
CA ARG A 19 -44.27 -7.66 -27.38
C ARG A 19 -42.92 -7.82 -28.08
N CYS A 20 -42.34 -6.71 -28.55
CA CYS A 20 -40.90 -6.66 -28.76
C CYS A 20 -40.26 -6.87 -27.40
N GLY A 21 -39.80 -8.08 -27.11
CA GLY A 21 -38.86 -8.31 -26.02
C GLY A 21 -37.62 -7.46 -26.26
N PRO A 22 -36.95 -6.97 -25.19
CA PRO A 22 -35.70 -6.26 -25.35
C PRO A 22 -34.72 -7.16 -26.12
N ARG A 23 -34.26 -6.69 -27.28
CA ARG A 23 -33.14 -7.32 -27.98
C ARG A 23 -31.94 -7.22 -27.03
N HIS A 24 -31.59 -8.33 -26.39
CA HIS A 24 -30.30 -8.46 -25.72
C HIS A 24 -29.21 -8.37 -26.81
N LEU A 25 -28.70 -7.16 -27.02
CA LEU A 25 -27.44 -6.97 -27.72
C LEU A 25 -26.38 -7.75 -26.94
N PRO A 26 -25.62 -8.66 -27.57
CA PRO A 26 -24.55 -9.35 -26.87
C PRO A 26 -23.57 -8.29 -26.33
N PRO A 27 -23.14 -8.39 -25.06
CA PRO A 27 -22.21 -7.42 -24.50
C PRO A 27 -20.95 -7.39 -25.35
N ARG A 28 -20.54 -6.20 -25.80
CA ARG A 28 -19.26 -6.00 -26.48
C ARG A 28 -18.15 -6.47 -25.53
N ARG A 29 -17.57 -7.65 -25.81
CA ARG A 29 -16.39 -8.13 -25.09
C ARG A 29 -15.26 -7.14 -25.31
N THR A 30 -14.81 -6.47 -24.24
CA THR A 30 -13.66 -5.58 -24.28
C THR A 30 -12.37 -6.41 -24.27
N PHE A 31 -11.28 -5.86 -24.80
CA PHE A 31 -9.94 -6.49 -24.76
C PHE A 31 -9.52 -6.88 -23.33
N ILE A 32 -9.92 -6.08 -22.34
CA ILE A 32 -9.65 -6.35 -20.92
C ILE A 32 -10.43 -7.59 -20.46
N ALA A 33 -11.72 -7.69 -20.80
CA ALA A 33 -12.54 -8.84 -20.41
C ALA A 33 -12.02 -10.15 -21.04
N SER A 34 -11.59 -10.13 -22.30
CA SER A 34 -11.00 -11.32 -22.94
C SER A 34 -9.67 -11.72 -22.31
N THR A 35 -8.84 -10.76 -21.92
CA THR A 35 -7.56 -11.02 -21.25
C THR A 35 -7.79 -11.63 -19.87
N ILE A 36 -8.71 -11.06 -19.08
CA ILE A 36 -9.07 -11.58 -17.76
C ILE A 36 -9.64 -12.99 -17.87
N GLN A 37 -10.52 -13.26 -18.84
CA GLN A 37 -11.05 -14.60 -19.09
C GLN A 37 -9.93 -15.61 -19.40
N SER A 38 -8.99 -15.24 -20.28
CA SER A 38 -7.87 -16.10 -20.66
C SER A 38 -6.96 -16.40 -19.47
N LEU A 39 -6.60 -15.37 -18.69
CA LEU A 39 -5.79 -15.52 -17.48
C LEU A 39 -6.51 -16.34 -16.40
N SER A 40 -7.81 -16.16 -16.25
CA SER A 40 -8.65 -16.92 -15.32
C SER A 40 -8.67 -18.41 -15.70
N GLY A 41 -8.86 -18.73 -16.98
CA GLY A 41 -8.80 -20.12 -17.46
C GLY A 41 -7.43 -20.73 -17.26
N GLY A 42 -6.37 -20.03 -17.70
CA GLY A 42 -4.99 -20.49 -17.53
C GLY A 42 -4.58 -20.69 -16.06
N PHE A 43 -5.10 -19.87 -15.14
CA PHE A 43 -4.90 -20.08 -13.70
C PHE A 43 -5.54 -21.39 -13.21
N LEU A 44 -6.78 -21.68 -13.63
CA LEU A 44 -7.47 -22.91 -13.23
C LEU A 44 -6.79 -24.16 -13.80
N ASP A 45 -6.32 -24.10 -15.05
CA ASP A 45 -5.57 -25.17 -15.69
C ASP A 45 -4.22 -25.41 -14.98
N LEU A 46 -3.51 -24.33 -14.66
CA LEU A 46 -2.24 -24.39 -13.91
C LEU A 46 -2.42 -25.05 -12.54
N ALA A 47 -3.54 -24.77 -11.86
CA ALA A 47 -3.79 -25.31 -10.54
C ALA A 47 -3.90 -26.84 -10.54
N ILE A 48 -4.45 -27.42 -11.61
CA ILE A 48 -4.57 -28.87 -11.78
C ILE A 48 -3.27 -29.47 -12.32
N ALA A 49 -2.55 -28.74 -13.17
CA ALA A 49 -1.31 -29.21 -13.81
C ALA A 49 -0.13 -29.31 -12.83
N LEU A 50 -0.14 -28.56 -11.73
CA LEU A 50 0.94 -28.58 -10.75
C LEU A 50 0.91 -29.86 -9.90
N PRO A 51 2.05 -30.56 -9.73
CA PRO A 51 2.12 -31.83 -9.00
C PRO A 51 2.13 -31.59 -7.48
N TYR A 52 0.97 -31.23 -6.92
CA TYR A 52 0.83 -31.09 -5.47
C TYR A 52 0.77 -32.46 -4.77
N PRO A 53 1.27 -32.55 -3.51
CA PRO A 53 1.12 -33.76 -2.70
C PRO A 53 -0.35 -34.13 -2.49
N PRO A 54 -0.68 -35.43 -2.34
CA PRO A 54 -2.04 -35.87 -2.03
C PRO A 54 -2.55 -35.19 -0.75
N GLY A 55 -3.75 -34.61 -0.81
CA GLY A 55 -4.38 -33.89 0.31
C GLY A 55 -4.13 -32.37 0.35
N TRP A 56 -3.29 -31.83 -0.54
CA TRP A 56 -3.13 -30.39 -0.67
C TRP A 56 -4.20 -29.80 -1.61
N PRO A 57 -4.90 -28.74 -1.20
CA PRO A 57 -5.92 -28.09 -2.02
C PRO A 57 -5.29 -27.36 -3.21
N PRO A 58 -5.48 -27.85 -4.46
CA PRO A 58 -4.72 -27.37 -5.62
C PRO A 58 -4.92 -25.89 -5.93
N TYR A 59 -6.15 -25.36 -5.82
CA TYR A 59 -6.43 -23.96 -6.17
C TYR A 59 -5.83 -23.01 -5.14
N SER A 60 -5.99 -23.30 -3.85
CA SER A 60 -5.45 -22.52 -2.74
C SER A 60 -3.92 -22.49 -2.75
N CYS A 61 -3.29 -23.65 -2.94
CA CYS A 61 -1.84 -23.75 -3.06
C CYS A 61 -1.33 -22.97 -4.27
N THR A 62 -2.06 -23.00 -5.39
CA THR A 62 -1.70 -22.23 -6.59
C THR A 62 -1.84 -20.74 -6.39
N ILE A 63 -2.90 -20.27 -5.71
CA ILE A 63 -3.03 -18.85 -5.31
C ILE A 63 -1.81 -18.43 -4.51
N ILE A 64 -1.42 -19.22 -3.49
CA ILE A 64 -0.27 -18.90 -2.64
C ILE A 64 1.03 -18.88 -3.46
N LEU A 65 1.28 -19.92 -4.24
CA LEU A 65 2.50 -20.07 -5.04
C LEU A 65 2.64 -18.95 -6.06
N VAL A 66 1.61 -18.71 -6.87
CA VAL A 66 1.60 -17.65 -7.88
C VAL A 66 1.81 -16.29 -7.22
N THR A 67 1.20 -16.05 -6.06
CA THR A 67 1.40 -14.82 -5.29
C THR A 67 2.88 -14.66 -4.90
N VAL A 68 3.49 -15.68 -4.30
CA VAL A 68 4.89 -15.63 -3.86
C VAL A 68 5.82 -15.42 -5.04
N VAL A 69 5.67 -16.21 -6.11
CA VAL A 69 6.51 -16.12 -7.32
C VAL A 69 6.40 -14.73 -7.96
N THR A 70 5.18 -14.23 -8.12
CA THR A 70 4.96 -12.92 -8.75
C THR A 70 5.49 -11.78 -7.89
N ARG A 71 5.36 -11.87 -6.56
CA ARG A 71 5.94 -10.90 -5.63
C ARG A 71 7.48 -10.93 -5.68
N LEU A 72 8.09 -12.11 -5.71
CA LEU A 72 9.54 -12.25 -5.84
C LEU A 72 10.05 -11.67 -7.16
N ALA A 73 9.39 -11.97 -8.27
CA ALA A 73 9.80 -11.51 -9.59
C ALA A 73 9.59 -10.00 -9.80
N PHE A 74 8.44 -9.46 -9.39
CA PHE A 74 8.01 -8.11 -9.77
C PHE A 74 8.03 -7.08 -8.65
N THR A 75 8.11 -7.47 -7.37
CA THR A 75 8.06 -6.49 -6.26
C THR A 75 9.35 -6.40 -5.46
N VAL A 76 10.06 -7.52 -5.26
CA VAL A 76 11.29 -7.56 -4.47
C VAL A 76 12.42 -6.72 -5.10
N PRO A 77 12.73 -6.82 -6.41
CA PRO A 77 13.82 -6.05 -7.01
C PRO A 77 13.64 -4.54 -6.83
N PHE A 78 12.41 -4.04 -7.01
CA PHE A 78 12.10 -2.62 -6.83
C PHE A 78 12.13 -2.19 -5.36
N SER A 79 11.74 -3.08 -4.44
CA SER A 79 11.82 -2.83 -3.00
C SER A 79 13.28 -2.71 -2.54
N VAL A 80 14.15 -3.62 -3.00
CA VAL A 80 15.60 -3.57 -2.74
C VAL A 80 16.22 -2.31 -3.36
N TRP A 81 15.86 -1.98 -4.59
CA TRP A 81 16.30 -0.75 -5.26
C TRP A 81 15.93 0.51 -4.47
N ALA A 82 14.69 0.60 -4.01
CA ALA A 82 14.20 1.74 -3.23
C ALA A 82 14.94 1.87 -1.90
N LYS A 83 15.14 0.75 -1.19
CA LYS A 83 15.92 0.71 0.06
C LYS A 83 17.36 1.15 -0.13
N ASN A 84 18.03 0.71 -1.20
CA ASN A 84 19.40 1.14 -1.51
C ASN A 84 19.49 2.65 -1.81
N ARG A 85 18.47 3.27 -2.45
CA ARG A 85 18.43 4.75 -2.61
C ARG A 85 18.24 5.46 -1.27
N GLN A 86 17.35 4.95 -0.43
CA GLN A 86 17.13 5.50 0.91
C GLN A 86 18.42 5.43 1.74
N TRP A 87 19.14 4.32 1.69
CA TRP A 87 20.45 4.15 2.35
C TRP A 87 21.45 5.25 1.94
N ARG A 88 21.56 5.55 0.64
CA ARG A 88 22.45 6.62 0.15
C ARG A 88 22.03 7.99 0.67
N ALA A 89 20.72 8.26 0.72
CA ALA A 89 20.21 9.52 1.28
C ALA A 89 20.60 9.65 2.76
N GLU A 90 20.47 8.57 3.54
CA GLU A 90 20.72 8.60 4.98
C GLU A 90 22.21 8.62 5.35
N THR A 91 23.04 7.86 4.65
CA THR A 91 24.46 7.70 5.00
C THR A 91 25.36 8.76 4.36
N ILE A 92 24.97 9.30 3.20
CA ILE A 92 25.80 10.28 2.46
C ILE A 92 25.20 11.67 2.53
N VAL A 93 23.95 11.83 2.07
CA VAL A 93 23.34 13.15 1.89
C VAL A 93 23.06 13.84 3.22
N ILE A 94 22.51 13.13 4.22
CA ILE A 94 22.19 13.74 5.52
C ILE A 94 23.46 14.22 6.25
N PRO A 95 24.53 13.43 6.40
CA PRO A 95 25.76 13.89 7.06
C PRO A 95 26.44 15.05 6.33
N GLN A 96 26.49 15.00 5.00
CA GLN A 96 27.11 16.06 4.20
C GLN A 96 26.36 17.39 4.32
N LEU A 97 25.02 17.36 4.23
CA LEU A 97 24.20 18.55 4.46
C LEU A 97 24.40 19.12 5.86
N LYS A 98 24.57 18.25 6.87
CA LYS A 98 24.82 18.65 8.26
C LYS A 98 26.17 19.33 8.42
N SER A 99 27.24 18.85 7.78
CA SER A 99 28.56 19.52 7.81
C SER A 99 28.52 20.89 7.14
N GLU A 100 27.82 20.99 6.01
CA GLU A 100 27.68 22.25 5.26
C GLU A 100 26.75 23.26 5.96
N MET A 101 25.89 22.80 6.88
CA MET A 101 24.91 23.64 7.56
C MET A 101 25.56 24.81 8.30
N SER A 102 26.73 24.62 8.90
CA SER A 102 27.47 25.69 9.59
C SER A 102 27.91 26.80 8.63
N ALA A 103 28.27 26.46 7.39
CA ALA A 103 28.65 27.42 6.36
C ALA A 103 27.42 28.19 5.84
N ILE A 104 26.29 27.49 5.65
CA ILE A 104 25.02 28.13 5.25
C ILE A 104 24.58 29.16 6.29
N HIS A 105 24.64 28.83 7.59
CA HIS A 105 24.30 29.80 8.65
C HIS A 105 25.20 31.03 8.63
N LYS A 106 26.53 30.84 8.43
CA LYS A 106 27.47 31.96 8.30
C LYS A 106 27.20 32.82 7.07
N GLN A 107 26.78 32.23 5.97
CA GLN A 107 26.39 32.97 4.76
C GLN A 107 25.14 33.81 5.02
N VAL A 108 24.08 33.19 5.56
CA VAL A 108 22.84 33.89 5.91
C VAL A 108 23.08 35.06 6.87
N GLN A 109 23.94 34.86 7.88
CA GLN A 109 24.30 35.93 8.82
C GLN A 109 25.04 37.09 8.13
N ARG A 110 25.90 36.81 7.14
CA ARG A 110 26.57 37.87 6.36
C ARG A 110 25.59 38.61 5.48
N ASP A 111 24.68 37.90 4.81
CA ASP A 111 23.65 38.50 3.97
C ASP A 111 22.71 39.38 4.80
N MET A 112 22.29 38.93 5.99
CA MET A 112 21.48 39.73 6.91
C MET A 112 22.20 41.00 7.38
N LYS A 113 23.52 40.93 7.65
CA LYS A 113 24.32 42.10 8.01
C LYS A 113 24.40 43.11 6.85
N ARG A 114 24.57 42.62 5.61
CA ARG A 114 24.61 43.46 4.41
C ARG A 114 23.26 44.15 4.16
N ASP A 115 22.17 43.43 4.38
CA ASP A 115 20.81 43.95 4.23
C ASP A 115 20.41 44.90 5.38
N GLY A 116 21.30 45.13 6.36
CA GLY A 116 21.08 46.04 7.47
C GLY A 116 20.01 45.58 8.47
N PHE A 117 19.66 44.28 8.48
CA PHE A 117 18.61 43.78 9.36
C PHE A 117 18.99 43.96 10.83
N ARG A 118 18.14 44.68 11.57
CA ARG A 118 18.25 44.89 13.02
C ARG A 118 16.93 44.47 13.66
N GLY A 119 17.01 43.67 14.71
CA GLY A 119 15.86 43.20 15.46
C GLY A 119 16.29 42.66 16.81
N ASP A 120 15.30 42.35 17.64
CA ASP A 120 15.53 41.66 18.92
C ASP A 120 16.11 40.25 18.70
N LYS A 121 16.72 39.66 19.72
CA LYS A 121 17.39 38.34 19.65
C LYS A 121 16.49 37.27 19.03
N ASP A 122 15.23 37.22 19.44
CA ASP A 122 14.25 36.24 18.94
C ASP A 122 13.87 36.49 17.47
N ALA A 123 13.73 37.76 17.09
CA ALA A 123 13.44 38.15 15.71
C ALA A 123 14.61 37.80 14.76
N VAL A 124 15.86 37.96 15.23
CA VAL A 124 17.05 37.57 14.47
C VAL A 124 17.11 36.06 14.28
N ILE A 125 16.82 35.27 15.32
CA ILE A 125 16.81 33.80 15.23
C ILE A 125 15.70 33.35 14.27
N ALA A 126 14.51 33.94 14.34
CA ALA A 126 13.40 33.63 13.45
C ALA A 126 13.76 33.92 11.98
N GLU A 127 14.39 35.06 11.70
CA GLU A 127 14.78 35.46 10.35
C GLU A 127 15.92 34.60 9.79
N ILE A 128 16.92 34.25 10.61
CA ILE A 128 17.97 33.29 10.22
C ILE A 128 17.33 31.96 9.83
N ASN A 129 16.42 31.44 10.64
CA ASN A 129 15.73 30.18 10.34
C ASN A 129 14.89 30.28 9.06
N LYS A 130 14.20 31.41 8.85
CA LYS A 130 13.39 31.67 7.66
C LYS A 130 14.24 31.69 6.39
N ARG A 131 15.40 32.35 6.39
CA ARG A 131 16.32 32.44 5.24
C ARG A 131 17.15 31.18 5.02
N THR A 132 17.50 30.47 6.09
CA THR A 132 18.29 29.22 6.02
C THR A 132 17.49 28.09 5.41
N ARG A 133 16.19 27.96 5.75
CA ARG A 133 15.31 26.90 5.23
C ARG A 133 15.34 26.76 3.71
N PRO A 134 15.06 27.79 2.88
CA PRO A 134 15.06 27.65 1.43
C PRO A 134 16.43 27.25 0.89
N ILE A 135 17.52 27.86 1.38
CA ILE A 135 18.89 27.54 0.95
C ILE A 135 19.23 26.08 1.27
N ALA A 136 18.94 25.63 2.50
CA ALA A 136 19.13 24.25 2.91
C ALA A 136 18.28 23.27 2.10
N THR A 137 17.04 23.64 1.72
CA THR A 137 16.19 22.78 0.88
C THR A 137 16.71 22.65 -0.54
N THR A 138 17.19 23.73 -1.14
CA THR A 138 17.81 23.71 -2.48
C THR A 138 19.07 22.86 -2.46
N ARG A 139 19.95 23.07 -1.48
CA ARG A 139 21.18 22.29 -1.34
C ARG A 139 20.91 20.81 -1.11
N ARG A 140 19.92 20.49 -0.27
CA ARG A 140 19.47 19.11 -0.08
C ARG A 140 19.00 18.48 -1.39
N LYS A 141 18.23 19.21 -2.21
CA LYS A 141 17.75 18.72 -3.50
C LYS A 141 18.90 18.44 -4.47
N GLU A 142 19.90 19.32 -4.51
CA GLU A 142 21.12 19.11 -5.31
C GLU A 142 21.88 17.85 -4.89
N LEU A 143 22.15 17.69 -3.59
CA LEU A 143 22.85 16.51 -3.07
C LEU A 143 22.08 15.21 -3.35
N LEU A 144 20.74 15.24 -3.22
CA LEU A 144 19.88 14.10 -3.56
C LEU A 144 19.94 13.78 -5.05
N ALA A 145 20.07 14.78 -5.93
CA ALA A 145 20.21 14.57 -7.36
C ALA A 145 21.60 13.98 -7.70
N GLN A 146 22.67 14.55 -7.13
CA GLN A 146 24.06 14.11 -7.33
C GLN A 146 24.26 12.64 -6.93
N HIS A 147 23.70 12.23 -5.79
CA HIS A 147 23.86 10.86 -5.28
C HIS A 147 22.79 9.87 -5.77
N ASN A 148 21.95 10.26 -6.73
CA ASN A 148 20.85 9.42 -7.22
C ASN A 148 20.01 8.88 -6.05
N ALA A 149 19.58 9.77 -5.16
CA ALA A 149 18.85 9.44 -3.94
C ALA A 149 17.55 10.26 -3.80
N SER A 150 17.04 10.80 -4.92
CA SER A 150 15.82 11.61 -4.93
C SER A 150 14.58 10.83 -4.41
N PRO A 151 13.72 11.49 -3.61
CA PRO A 151 12.63 10.81 -2.90
C PRO A 151 11.46 10.41 -3.81
N MET A 152 11.12 11.23 -4.81
CA MET A 152 9.96 10.97 -5.69
C MET A 152 10.01 9.61 -6.40
N PRO A 153 11.08 9.25 -7.13
CA PRO A 153 11.12 7.94 -7.78
C PRO A 153 11.20 6.79 -6.76
N THR A 154 11.82 7.03 -5.60
CA THR A 154 11.93 6.03 -4.51
C THR A 154 10.56 5.66 -3.93
N ILE A 155 9.61 6.60 -3.88
CA ILE A 155 8.25 6.37 -3.37
C ILE A 155 7.31 5.86 -4.47
N ILE A 156 7.37 6.42 -5.68
CA ILE A 156 6.40 6.14 -6.73
C ILE A 156 6.61 4.77 -7.37
N VAL A 157 7.85 4.39 -7.66
CA VAL A 157 8.14 3.16 -8.42
C VAL A 157 7.61 1.90 -7.73
N PRO A 158 7.80 1.69 -6.41
CA PRO A 158 7.20 0.54 -5.71
C PRO A 158 5.66 0.51 -5.80
N VAL A 159 5.00 1.67 -5.69
CA VAL A 159 3.54 1.76 -5.76
C VAL A 159 3.04 1.42 -7.17
N VAL A 160 3.68 1.99 -8.20
CA VAL A 160 3.30 1.78 -9.61
C VAL A 160 3.55 0.34 -10.06
N THR A 161 4.57 -0.32 -9.53
CA THR A 161 4.84 -1.73 -9.87
C THR A 161 3.89 -2.68 -9.13
N GLN A 162 3.49 -2.36 -7.90
CA GLN A 162 2.65 -3.22 -7.09
C GLN A 162 1.15 -3.09 -7.39
N LEU A 163 0.65 -1.88 -7.64
CA LEU A 163 -0.79 -1.62 -7.75
C LEU A 163 -1.46 -2.31 -8.97
N PRO A 164 -0.88 -2.28 -10.19
CA PRO A 164 -1.47 -2.96 -11.34
C PRO A 164 -1.51 -4.47 -11.15
N LEU A 165 -0.45 -5.04 -10.57
CA LEU A 165 -0.41 -6.46 -10.25
C LEU A 165 -1.49 -6.80 -9.21
N PHE A 166 -1.62 -5.97 -8.18
CA PHE A 166 -2.60 -6.20 -7.13
C PHE A 166 -4.04 -6.19 -7.65
N ILE A 167 -4.38 -5.19 -8.44
CA ILE A 167 -5.71 -5.06 -9.03
C ILE A 167 -5.94 -6.15 -10.08
N GLY A 168 -4.97 -6.39 -10.97
CA GLY A 168 -5.07 -7.39 -12.03
C GLY A 168 -5.31 -8.80 -11.50
N THR A 169 -4.52 -9.25 -10.52
CA THR A 169 -4.73 -10.56 -9.89
C THR A 169 -6.07 -10.64 -9.16
N SER A 170 -6.50 -9.56 -8.50
CA SER A 170 -7.82 -9.51 -7.84
C SER A 170 -8.96 -9.64 -8.86
N MET A 171 -8.84 -8.99 -10.03
CA MET A 171 -9.83 -9.11 -11.10
C MET A 171 -9.87 -10.51 -11.69
N VAL A 172 -8.72 -11.15 -11.90
CA VAL A 172 -8.62 -12.52 -12.40
C VAL A 172 -9.26 -13.51 -11.42
N LEU A 173 -8.94 -13.42 -10.13
CA LEU A 173 -9.51 -14.32 -9.12
C LEU A 173 -10.99 -14.07 -8.85
N SER A 174 -11.42 -12.80 -8.86
CA SER A 174 -12.83 -12.43 -8.77
C SER A 174 -13.63 -12.99 -9.95
N HIS A 175 -13.08 -12.86 -11.17
CA HIS A 175 -13.66 -13.45 -12.37
C HIS A 175 -13.70 -14.99 -12.28
N ALA A 176 -12.62 -15.64 -11.84
CA ALA A 176 -12.57 -17.09 -11.64
C ALA A 176 -13.60 -17.59 -10.60
N SER A 177 -14.06 -16.71 -9.71
CA SER A 177 -15.06 -17.01 -8.68
C SER A 177 -16.50 -16.83 -9.15
N THR A 178 -16.73 -16.37 -10.39
CA THR A 178 -18.10 -16.26 -10.92
C THR A 178 -18.68 -17.62 -11.28
N ALA A 179 -19.88 -17.91 -10.80
CA ALA A 179 -20.55 -19.18 -11.03
C ALA A 179 -20.95 -19.37 -12.52
N PRO A 180 -20.90 -20.60 -13.06
CA PRO A 180 -20.42 -21.82 -12.43
C PRO A 180 -18.88 -21.88 -12.37
N THR A 181 -18.32 -22.26 -11.21
CA THR A 181 -16.86 -22.34 -11.02
C THR A 181 -16.46 -23.60 -10.24
N VAL A 182 -15.27 -24.12 -10.55
CA VAL A 182 -14.63 -25.22 -9.82
C VAL A 182 -14.13 -24.81 -8.44
N LEU A 183 -13.97 -23.51 -8.19
CA LEU A 183 -13.54 -22.97 -6.90
C LEU A 183 -14.54 -23.24 -5.76
N ASP A 184 -15.79 -23.59 -6.10
CA ASP A 184 -16.79 -24.01 -5.11
C ASP A 184 -16.53 -25.38 -4.50
N SER A 185 -15.77 -26.22 -5.18
CA SER A 185 -15.48 -27.58 -4.71
C SER A 185 -14.39 -27.64 -3.64
N GLU A 186 -13.62 -26.57 -3.47
CA GLU A 186 -12.46 -26.54 -2.60
C GLU A 186 -12.72 -25.68 -1.35
N SER A 187 -12.40 -26.24 -0.19
CA SER A 187 -12.35 -25.54 1.08
C SER A 187 -10.90 -25.37 1.52
N PHE A 188 -10.60 -24.26 2.18
CA PHE A 188 -9.26 -23.98 2.69
C PHE A 188 -9.30 -23.14 3.96
N PHE A 189 -8.66 -23.64 5.01
CA PHE A 189 -8.64 -22.98 6.31
C PHE A 189 -10.07 -22.75 6.85
N THR A 190 -10.53 -21.51 6.96
CA THR A 190 -11.90 -21.15 7.38
C THR A 190 -12.88 -20.99 6.21
N LEU A 191 -12.38 -21.03 4.97
CA LEU A 191 -13.22 -20.95 3.77
C LEU A 191 -13.92 -22.27 3.52
N THR A 192 -15.25 -22.23 3.45
CA THR A 192 -16.07 -23.36 3.01
C THR A 192 -16.07 -23.52 1.48
N SER A 193 -15.85 -22.42 0.74
CA SER A 193 -15.66 -22.36 -0.71
C SER A 193 -14.72 -21.19 -1.04
N LEU A 194 -13.88 -21.34 -2.07
CA LEU A 194 -13.04 -20.24 -2.56
C LEU A 194 -13.82 -19.20 -3.38
N ALA A 195 -14.99 -19.55 -3.93
CA ALA A 195 -15.78 -18.63 -4.74
C ALA A 195 -16.60 -17.64 -3.90
N HIS A 196 -16.87 -17.99 -2.64
CA HIS A 196 -17.69 -17.19 -1.74
C HIS A 196 -16.84 -16.49 -0.68
N ALA A 197 -17.37 -15.40 -0.11
CA ALA A 197 -16.69 -14.70 0.98
C ALA A 197 -16.61 -15.57 2.25
N ASP A 198 -15.55 -15.41 3.04
CA ASP A 198 -15.37 -16.12 4.32
C ASP A 198 -16.56 -15.87 5.27
N PRO A 199 -17.38 -16.88 5.59
CA PRO A 199 -18.54 -16.71 6.47
C PRO A 199 -18.15 -16.40 7.92
N THR A 200 -16.91 -16.73 8.33
CA THR A 200 -16.41 -16.51 9.69
C THR A 200 -15.72 -15.15 9.86
N ALA A 201 -15.49 -14.42 8.76
CA ALA A 201 -14.68 -13.20 8.72
C ALA A 201 -13.24 -13.36 9.26
N THR A 202 -12.74 -14.59 9.42
CA THR A 202 -11.42 -14.87 9.95
C THR A 202 -10.32 -14.35 9.02
N LEU A 203 -10.40 -14.62 7.71
CA LEU A 203 -9.42 -14.14 6.74
C LEU A 203 -9.42 -12.60 6.60
N PRO A 204 -10.58 -11.91 6.54
CA PRO A 204 -10.63 -10.45 6.61
C PRO A 204 -9.98 -9.87 7.87
N ILE A 205 -10.26 -10.44 9.05
CA ILE A 205 -9.66 -9.99 10.31
C ILE A 205 -8.15 -10.21 10.29
N LEU A 206 -7.70 -11.40 9.87
CA LEU A 206 -6.29 -11.72 9.73
C LEU A 206 -5.58 -10.75 8.79
N LEU A 207 -6.19 -10.42 7.65
CA LEU A 207 -5.69 -9.41 6.73
C LEU A 207 -5.54 -8.04 7.39
N GLY A 208 -6.55 -7.62 8.17
CA GLY A 208 -6.50 -6.36 8.93
C GLY A 208 -5.34 -6.32 9.92
N VAL A 209 -5.16 -7.41 10.68
CA VAL A 209 -4.05 -7.57 11.64
C VAL A 209 -2.69 -7.52 10.94
N ILE A 210 -2.51 -8.25 9.84
CA ILE A 210 -1.25 -8.24 9.07
C ILE A 210 -0.99 -6.85 8.46
N THR A 211 -2.04 -6.16 8.00
CA THR A 211 -1.91 -4.80 7.47
C THR A 211 -1.49 -3.82 8.58
N LEU A 212 -2.07 -3.94 9.77
CA LEU A 212 -1.67 -3.15 10.94
C LEU A 212 -0.22 -3.44 11.35
N ALA A 213 0.19 -4.72 11.35
CA ALA A 213 1.56 -5.14 11.57
C ALA A 213 2.53 -4.50 10.56
N ASN A 214 2.16 -4.42 9.27
CA ASN A 214 2.94 -3.72 8.25
C ASN A 214 3.07 -2.20 8.51
N VAL A 215 2.07 -1.57 9.12
CA VAL A 215 2.13 -0.13 9.48
C VAL A 215 3.09 0.10 10.64
N GLU A 216 3.11 -0.81 11.62
CA GLU A 216 3.98 -0.70 12.80
C GLU A 216 5.40 -1.25 12.58
N SER A 217 5.64 -2.04 11.53
CA SER A 217 6.91 -2.74 11.31
C SER A 217 8.14 -1.80 11.28
N SER A 218 7.96 -0.58 10.77
CA SER A 218 9.02 0.45 10.75
C SER A 218 9.60 0.80 12.13
N ARG A 219 8.91 0.44 13.21
CA ARG A 219 9.34 0.67 14.59
C ARG A 219 10.07 -0.51 15.21
N TRP A 220 9.99 -1.70 14.60
CA TRP A 220 10.45 -2.94 15.22
C TRP A 220 11.98 -3.09 15.23
N PHE A 221 12.68 -2.45 14.30
CA PHE A 221 14.14 -2.48 14.21
C PHE A 221 14.80 -1.13 14.55
N VAL A 222 14.19 -0.37 15.47
CA VAL A 222 14.70 0.94 15.91
C VAL A 222 15.76 0.75 17.00
N GLY A 223 16.96 1.28 16.76
CA GLY A 223 18.06 1.25 17.74
C GLY A 223 17.81 2.11 18.99
N ALA A 224 18.49 1.79 20.09
CA ALA A 224 18.34 2.47 21.37
C ALA A 224 18.54 3.99 21.30
N GLU A 225 19.45 4.48 20.44
CA GLU A 225 19.68 5.91 20.25
C GLU A 225 18.46 6.65 19.66
N VAL A 226 17.78 6.03 18.70
CA VAL A 226 16.61 6.63 18.06
C VAL A 226 15.44 6.64 19.05
N LEU A 227 15.28 5.60 19.87
CA LEU A 227 14.31 5.58 20.97
C LEU A 227 14.54 6.71 21.97
N GLN A 228 15.80 6.98 22.35
CA GLN A 228 16.14 8.10 23.23
C GLN A 228 15.79 9.46 22.59
N ARG A 229 16.08 9.65 21.29
CA ARG A 229 15.71 10.86 20.56
C ARG A 229 14.20 11.05 20.49
N GLU A 230 13.45 9.98 20.23
CA GLU A 230 11.98 10.03 20.21
C GLU A 230 11.41 10.38 21.60
N ALA A 231 12.00 9.85 22.68
CA ALA A 231 11.61 10.20 24.05
C ALA A 231 11.90 11.68 24.38
N GLN A 232 13.05 12.21 23.95
CA GLN A 232 13.38 13.63 24.11
C GLN A 232 12.44 14.54 23.34
N VAL A 233 12.15 14.20 22.08
CA VAL A 233 11.19 14.94 21.24
C VAL A 233 9.79 14.87 21.85
N ALA A 234 9.37 13.72 22.39
CA ALA A 234 8.08 13.57 23.05
C ALA A 234 7.96 14.49 24.28
N LYS A 235 9.00 14.58 25.12
CA LYS A 235 9.05 15.50 26.26
C LYS A 235 8.94 16.96 25.82
N TRP A 236 9.77 17.37 24.87
CA TRP A 236 9.74 18.72 24.31
C TRP A 236 8.38 19.08 23.69
N THR A 237 7.74 18.11 23.03
CA THR A 237 6.43 18.32 22.42
C THR A 237 5.32 18.41 23.48
N ALA A 238 5.42 17.62 24.55
CA ALA A 238 4.50 17.71 25.69
C ALA A 238 4.61 19.06 26.40
N GLU A 239 5.82 19.57 26.61
CA GLU A 239 6.05 20.90 27.17
C GLU A 239 5.46 22.01 26.29
N ARG A 240 5.62 21.93 24.97
CA ARG A 240 5.03 22.91 24.05
C ARG A 240 3.50 22.85 24.03
N ARG A 241 2.90 21.65 24.10
CA ARG A 241 1.45 21.52 24.27
C ARG A 241 0.97 22.10 25.59
N ALA A 242 1.72 21.91 26.68
CA ALA A 242 1.40 22.50 27.98
C ALA A 242 1.45 24.04 27.94
N ARG A 243 2.28 24.62 27.06
CA ARG A 243 2.31 26.05 26.74
C ARG A 243 1.17 26.51 25.81
N GLY A 244 0.22 25.64 25.47
CA GLY A 244 -0.92 25.96 24.61
C GLY A 244 -0.61 25.98 23.10
N GLU A 245 0.59 25.59 22.68
CA GLU A 245 0.96 25.55 21.27
C GLU A 245 0.43 24.29 20.58
N GLN A 246 -0.33 24.47 19.49
CA GLN A 246 -0.79 23.36 18.67
C GLN A 246 0.35 22.85 17.77
N ILE A 247 0.95 21.72 18.16
CA ILE A 247 1.92 21.01 17.33
C ILE A 247 1.22 19.89 16.59
N LEU A 248 1.04 20.06 15.28
CA LEU A 248 0.71 18.94 14.41
C LEU A 248 1.96 18.07 14.22
N GLU A 249 1.81 16.77 14.45
CA GLU A 249 2.84 15.78 14.16
C GLU A 249 2.41 14.97 12.92
N PRO A 250 2.83 15.37 11.69
CA PRO A 250 2.38 14.72 10.46
C PRO A 250 2.60 13.20 10.49
N ARG A 251 3.71 12.74 11.07
CA ARG A 251 4.02 11.31 11.22
C ARG A 251 2.95 10.56 12.00
N LYS A 252 2.46 11.10 13.12
CA LYS A 252 1.39 10.46 13.92
C LYS A 252 0.06 10.47 13.18
N ILE A 253 -0.25 11.55 12.46
CA ILE A 253 -1.47 11.64 11.65
C ILE A 253 -1.46 10.57 10.56
N HIS A 254 -0.34 10.43 9.83
CA HIS A 254 -0.20 9.39 8.81
C HIS A 254 -0.31 7.98 9.40
N GLN A 255 0.34 7.71 10.55
CA GLN A 255 0.21 6.41 11.22
C GLN A 255 -1.22 6.11 11.65
N SER A 256 -1.90 7.06 12.31
CA SER A 256 -3.30 6.90 12.71
C SER A 256 -4.21 6.68 11.50
N ALA A 257 -4.01 7.41 10.40
CA ALA A 257 -4.76 7.20 9.17
C ALA A 257 -4.55 5.79 8.58
N LEU A 258 -3.31 5.30 8.57
CA LEU A 258 -2.99 3.95 8.10
C LEU A 258 -3.57 2.85 9.01
N ARG A 259 -3.64 3.08 10.33
CA ARG A 259 -4.31 2.17 11.27
C ARG A 259 -5.82 2.10 10.99
N VAL A 260 -6.47 3.25 10.79
CA VAL A 260 -7.89 3.31 10.41
C VAL A 260 -8.11 2.59 9.08
N LEU A 261 -7.23 2.81 8.09
CA LEU A 261 -7.29 2.11 6.81
C LEU A 261 -7.11 0.60 6.95
N SER A 262 -6.32 0.14 7.92
CA SER A 262 -6.14 -1.29 8.22
C SER A 262 -7.44 -1.92 8.72
N VAL A 263 -8.21 -1.21 9.55
CA VAL A 263 -9.56 -1.64 9.99
C VAL A 263 -10.55 -1.58 8.84
N GLY A 264 -10.55 -0.49 8.06
CA GLY A 264 -11.42 -0.36 6.88
C GLY A 264 -11.20 -1.46 5.84
N ARG A 265 -9.96 -1.95 5.70
CA ARG A 265 -9.60 -3.05 4.81
C ARG A 265 -10.31 -4.37 5.17
N ILE A 266 -10.64 -4.59 6.44
CA ILE A 266 -11.39 -5.77 6.90
C ILE A 266 -12.79 -5.78 6.26
N LEU A 267 -13.47 -4.63 6.28
CA LEU A 267 -14.82 -4.48 5.71
C LEU A 267 -14.81 -4.73 4.20
N ILE A 268 -13.82 -4.18 3.50
CA ILE A 268 -13.68 -4.40 2.04
C ILE A 268 -13.39 -5.87 1.76
N ALA A 269 -12.49 -6.51 2.51
CA ALA A 269 -12.13 -7.90 2.30
C ALA A 269 -13.31 -8.85 2.55
N ALA A 270 -14.17 -8.55 3.52
CA ALA A 270 -15.36 -9.34 3.81
C ALA A 270 -16.38 -9.37 2.65
N MET A 271 -16.32 -8.43 1.70
CA MET A 271 -17.25 -8.36 0.56
C MET A 271 -16.74 -9.09 -0.70
N VAL A 272 -15.51 -9.61 -0.67
CA VAL A 272 -14.83 -10.13 -1.86
C VAL A 272 -14.72 -11.66 -1.75
N PRO A 273 -14.71 -12.43 -2.87
CA PRO A 273 -14.54 -13.89 -2.85
C PRO A 273 -13.33 -14.39 -2.05
N GLY A 274 -13.44 -15.58 -1.45
CA GLY A 274 -12.42 -16.23 -0.64
C GLY A 274 -11.08 -16.40 -1.36
N SER A 275 -11.11 -16.67 -2.67
CA SER A 275 -9.92 -16.74 -3.54
C SER A 275 -9.12 -15.43 -3.50
N VAL A 276 -9.80 -14.28 -3.55
CA VAL A 276 -9.17 -12.96 -3.47
C VAL A 276 -8.74 -12.65 -2.04
N GLN A 277 -9.51 -13.06 -1.03
CA GLN A 277 -9.12 -12.89 0.38
C GLN A 277 -7.83 -13.65 0.69
N LEU A 278 -7.72 -14.90 0.24
CA LEU A 278 -6.51 -15.73 0.37
C LEU A 278 -5.32 -15.09 -0.34
N TYR A 279 -5.54 -14.57 -1.55
CA TYR A 279 -4.54 -13.78 -2.25
C TYR A 279 -4.10 -12.57 -1.42
N TRP A 280 -5.03 -11.76 -0.90
CA TRP A 280 -4.71 -10.57 -0.12
C TRP A 280 -3.94 -10.89 1.16
N VAL A 281 -4.34 -11.94 1.89
CA VAL A 281 -3.65 -12.40 3.11
C VAL A 281 -2.23 -12.86 2.78
N THR A 282 -2.07 -13.72 1.77
CA THR A 282 -0.75 -14.21 1.35
C THR A 282 0.15 -13.06 0.92
N SER A 283 -0.40 -12.15 0.11
CA SER A 283 0.30 -10.99 -0.44
C SER A 283 0.72 -9.99 0.65
N ALA A 284 -0.12 -9.77 1.67
CA ALA A 284 0.19 -8.92 2.82
C ALA A 284 1.22 -9.56 3.77
N THR A 285 1.12 -10.89 3.96
CA THR A 285 2.08 -11.67 4.75
C THR A 285 3.46 -11.64 4.12
N PHE A 286 3.52 -11.85 2.79
CA PHE A 286 4.76 -11.71 2.04
C PHE A 286 5.37 -10.31 2.22
N GLY A 287 4.56 -9.26 2.11
CA GLY A 287 5.01 -7.88 2.33
C GLY A 287 5.59 -7.65 3.73
N LEU A 288 5.00 -8.25 4.75
CA LEU A 288 5.48 -8.17 6.14
C LEU A 288 6.85 -8.85 6.30
N ILE A 289 6.96 -10.09 5.81
CA ILE A 289 8.21 -10.85 5.83
C ILE A 289 9.28 -10.12 5.02
N GLN A 290 8.94 -9.60 3.84
CA GLN A 290 9.86 -8.82 3.01
C GLN A 290 10.37 -7.59 3.76
N SER A 291 9.47 -6.84 4.41
CA SER A 291 9.83 -5.65 5.18
C SER A 291 10.77 -6.00 6.33
N TRP A 292 10.49 -7.09 7.05
CA TRP A 292 11.38 -7.59 8.11
C TRP A 292 12.77 -7.93 7.62
N ILE A 293 12.87 -8.68 6.51
CA ILE A 293 14.16 -9.09 5.95
C ILE A 293 14.96 -7.85 5.54
N LEU A 294 14.31 -6.89 4.87
CA LEU A 294 14.97 -5.66 4.41
C LEU A 294 15.38 -4.77 5.58
N ASP A 295 14.54 -4.60 6.58
CA ASP A 295 14.84 -3.78 7.77
C ASP A 295 15.93 -4.43 8.63
N TYR A 296 15.91 -5.75 8.78
CA TYR A 296 16.97 -6.51 9.44
C TYR A 296 18.31 -6.35 8.71
N TRP A 297 18.29 -6.43 7.38
CA TRP A 297 19.48 -6.20 6.54
C TRP A 297 20.01 -4.77 6.65
N ASP A 298 19.13 -3.76 6.64
CA ASP A 298 19.50 -2.37 6.86
C ASP A 298 20.10 -2.17 8.26
N MET A 299 19.51 -2.76 9.30
CA MET A 299 20.05 -2.70 10.67
C MET A 299 21.46 -3.28 10.74
N ARG A 300 21.72 -4.41 10.07
CA ARG A 300 23.05 -5.03 10.02
C ARG A 300 24.06 -4.10 9.34
N ARG A 301 23.69 -3.50 8.21
CA ARG A 301 24.53 -2.51 7.51
C ARG A 301 24.86 -1.29 8.37
N ARG A 302 23.94 -0.83 9.23
CA ARG A 302 24.19 0.29 10.16
C ARG A 302 25.21 -0.04 11.22
N LYS A 303 25.25 -1.29 11.71
CA LYS A 303 26.26 -1.73 12.68
C LYS A 303 27.66 -1.64 12.07
N ASP A 304 27.80 -1.99 10.80
CA ASP A 304 29.08 -2.01 10.09
C ASP A 304 29.62 -0.59 9.78
N VAL A 305 28.74 0.41 9.63
CA VAL A 305 29.12 1.80 9.30
C VAL A 305 29.36 2.67 10.53
N GLY A 306 29.14 2.14 11.75
CA GLY A 306 29.28 2.87 13.01
C GLY A 306 28.13 3.85 13.27
N PRO A 307 27.93 4.28 14.54
CA PRO A 307 26.81 5.15 14.89
C PRO A 307 26.95 6.53 14.23
N PRO A 308 25.86 7.11 13.71
CA PRO A 308 25.88 8.50 13.27
C PRO A 308 26.20 9.42 14.47
N PRO A 309 27.07 10.43 14.32
CA PRO A 309 27.53 11.23 15.43
C PRO A 309 26.36 11.83 16.22
N THR A 310 26.37 11.55 17.53
CA THR A 310 25.35 11.91 18.52
C THR A 310 24.95 13.37 18.43
N THR A 311 23.69 13.62 18.10
CA THR A 311 23.05 14.93 18.21
C THR A 311 22.31 15.02 19.55
N GLY A 312 22.99 15.48 20.59
CA GLY A 312 22.30 16.17 21.67
C GLY A 312 21.90 17.57 21.21
N PRO A 313 20.84 18.19 21.77
CA PRO A 313 20.56 19.59 21.52
C PRO A 313 21.79 20.40 21.96
N LYS A 314 22.41 21.12 21.02
CA LYS A 314 23.26 22.24 21.41
C LYS A 314 22.30 23.24 22.07
N GLN A 315 22.44 23.36 23.38
CA GLN A 315 21.89 24.45 24.16
C GLN A 315 22.20 25.75 23.40
N ALA A 316 21.15 26.43 22.97
CA ALA A 316 21.19 27.85 22.70
C ALA A 316 20.84 28.56 24.02
#